data_AF-A0A9X2BFB4-F1
#
_entry.id   AF-A0A9X2BFB4-F1
#
_cell.length_a   1.000
_cell.length_b   1.000
_cell.length_c   1.000
_cell.angle_alpha   90.00
_cell.angle_beta   90.00
_cell.angle_gamma   90.00
#
_symmetry.space_group_name_H-M   'P 1'
#
loop_
_entity.id
_entity.type
_entity.pdbx_description
1 polymer ?
#
loop_
_entity_poly.entity_id
_entity_poly.type
_entity_poly.pdbx_seq_one_letter_code
_entity_poly.pdbx_strand_id
1 'polypeptide(L)'
;MKHITIVLLALFAITGCTSALWEPPTFTEKVTGYYVVPDKDLLIIGGDRYSYIFNISEDFKDILSASHEFDFQPTYDYFKINDNNTVTGVLKLTTDVASDSLKAKVLLGLGFTKASNGLAYKTRLSGKLYQIEGELQVTSFDKEQLIIVEEPEGGISKVGKIVVTPVAVTADAIAVVSVLSLLTVGYYSAIVSE
;
A
#
# COMPACT_ATOMS: atom_id res chain seq x y z
N MET A 1 -6.76 -48.14 -36.19
CA MET A 1 -7.51 -47.58 -35.04
C MET A 1 -6.65 -47.29 -33.81
N LYS A 2 -5.66 -48.14 -33.45
CA LYS A 2 -4.80 -47.95 -32.25
C LYS A 2 -3.90 -46.69 -32.27
N HIS A 3 -3.52 -46.21 -33.46
CA HIS A 3 -2.67 -45.01 -33.62
C HIS A 3 -3.42 -43.68 -33.42
N ILE A 4 -4.73 -43.65 -33.66
CA ILE A 4 -5.55 -42.44 -33.47
C ILE A 4 -5.71 -42.10 -31.98
N THR A 5 -5.79 -43.13 -31.12
CA THR A 5 -5.93 -42.96 -29.67
C THR A 5 -4.67 -42.39 -29.01
N ILE A 6 -3.48 -42.69 -29.56
CA ILE A 6 -2.20 -42.20 -29.02
C ILE A 6 -1.98 -40.71 -29.34
N VAL A 7 -2.40 -40.27 -30.54
CA VAL A 7 -2.29 -38.86 -30.95
C VAL A 7 -3.26 -37.97 -30.15
N LEU A 8 -4.46 -38.46 -29.84
CA LEU A 8 -5.45 -37.70 -29.08
C LEU A 8 -5.03 -37.48 -27.61
N LEU A 9 -4.32 -38.46 -27.01
CA LEU A 9 -3.82 -38.37 -25.64
C LEU A 9 -2.64 -37.39 -25.52
N ALA A 10 -1.81 -37.28 -26.56
CA ALA A 10 -0.70 -36.34 -26.60
C ALA A 10 -1.16 -34.88 -26.73
N LEU A 11 -2.28 -34.61 -27.40
CA LEU A 11 -2.84 -33.25 -27.56
C LEU A 11 -3.43 -32.69 -26.26
N PHE A 12 -3.95 -33.54 -25.36
CA PHE A 12 -4.47 -33.10 -24.06
C PHE A 12 -3.39 -32.78 -23.02
N ALA A 13 -2.16 -33.28 -23.21
CA ALA A 13 -1.06 -33.01 -22.28
C ALA A 13 -0.43 -31.62 -22.45
N ILE A 14 -0.72 -30.91 -23.55
CA ILE A 14 -0.09 -29.61 -23.88
C ILE A 14 -0.94 -28.42 -23.43
N THR A 15 -2.24 -28.62 -23.17
CA THR A 15 -3.15 -27.54 -22.77
C THR A 15 -3.08 -27.18 -21.28
N GLY A 16 -2.31 -27.93 -20.48
CA GLY A 16 -2.25 -27.78 -19.02
C GLY A 16 -1.11 -26.91 -18.46
N CYS A 17 -0.18 -26.42 -19.29
CA CYS A 17 1.01 -25.69 -18.81
C CYS A 17 0.99 -24.17 -19.09
N THR A 18 -0.05 -23.61 -19.71
CA THR A 18 -0.07 -22.22 -20.18
C THR A 18 -0.68 -21.20 -19.22
N SER A 19 -1.22 -21.60 -18.06
CA SER A 19 -1.84 -20.67 -17.11
C SER A 19 -0.86 -19.67 -16.50
N ALA A 20 0.40 -20.05 -16.28
CA ALA A 20 1.42 -19.19 -15.68
C ALA A 20 1.95 -18.08 -16.61
N LEU A 21 1.64 -18.14 -17.91
CA LEU A 21 2.11 -17.12 -18.87
C LEU A 21 1.28 -15.84 -18.83
N TRP A 22 0.09 -15.88 -18.21
CA TRP A 22 -0.87 -14.76 -18.21
C TRP A 22 -1.01 -14.08 -16.85
N GLU A 23 -0.21 -14.47 -15.86
CA GLU A 23 -0.20 -13.76 -14.58
C GLU A 23 0.52 -12.43 -14.73
N PRO A 24 -0.08 -11.32 -14.23
CA PRO A 24 0.59 -10.03 -14.26
C PRO A 24 1.91 -10.12 -13.50
N PRO A 25 2.95 -9.38 -13.94
CA PRO A 25 4.21 -9.34 -13.22
C PRO A 25 3.99 -8.85 -11.78
N THR A 26 4.75 -9.40 -10.84
CA THR A 26 4.67 -9.03 -9.43
C THR A 26 6.06 -8.78 -8.85
N PHE A 27 6.11 -7.98 -7.79
CA PHE A 27 7.28 -7.85 -6.95
C PHE A 27 6.89 -7.96 -5.47
N THR A 28 7.87 -8.34 -4.65
CA THR A 28 7.73 -8.33 -3.19
C THR A 28 8.40 -7.08 -2.62
N GLU A 29 7.68 -6.36 -1.78
CA GLU A 29 8.19 -5.23 -1.01
C GLU A 29 8.25 -5.61 0.47
N LYS A 30 9.41 -5.35 1.10
CA LYS A 30 9.54 -5.49 2.54
C LYS A 30 9.10 -4.19 3.19
N VAL A 31 8.13 -4.28 4.09
CA VAL A 31 7.60 -3.16 4.84
C VAL A 31 8.43 -2.96 6.10
N THR A 32 8.96 -1.75 6.24
CA THR A 32 9.85 -1.35 7.36
C THR A 32 9.07 -0.71 8.51
N GLY A 33 7.89 -0.18 8.21
CA GLY A 33 7.01 0.42 9.21
C GLY A 33 5.89 1.23 8.58
N TYR A 34 5.17 1.96 9.42
CA TYR A 34 4.12 2.87 9.00
C TYR A 34 4.16 4.17 9.78
N TYR A 35 3.52 5.20 9.24
CA TYR A 35 3.34 6.49 9.88
C TYR A 35 1.97 7.07 9.53
N VAL A 36 1.21 7.45 10.55
CA VAL A 36 -0.06 8.15 10.40
C VAL A 36 0.21 9.65 10.52
N VAL A 37 -0.19 10.43 9.54
CA VAL A 37 0.05 11.88 9.57
C VAL A 37 -0.94 12.53 10.55
N PRO A 38 -0.50 13.18 11.65
CA PRO A 38 -1.41 13.64 12.71
C PRO A 38 -2.51 14.60 12.25
N ASP A 39 -2.20 15.51 11.32
CA ASP A 39 -3.13 16.56 10.86
C ASP A 39 -3.75 16.26 9.49
N LYS A 40 -3.54 15.05 8.95
CA LYS A 40 -4.03 14.66 7.62
C LYS A 40 -4.59 13.25 7.65
N ASP A 41 -5.52 12.94 6.75
CA ASP A 41 -6.07 11.60 6.62
C ASP A 41 -5.18 10.75 5.70
N LEU A 42 -3.91 10.66 6.08
CA LEU A 42 -2.85 10.01 5.31
C LEU A 42 -2.14 8.95 6.14
N LEU A 43 -1.97 7.79 5.51
CA LEU A 43 -1.13 6.70 5.97
C LEU A 43 0.07 6.55 5.04
N ILE A 44 1.27 6.59 5.61
CA ILE A 44 2.50 6.24 4.93
C ILE A 44 2.86 4.82 5.35
N ILE A 45 3.03 3.91 4.39
CA ILE A 45 3.63 2.59 4.61
C ILE A 45 5.03 2.64 4.01
N GLY A 46 6.04 2.56 4.88
CA GLY A 46 7.44 2.55 4.48
C GLY A 46 7.87 1.15 4.06
N GLY A 47 8.62 1.07 2.96
CA GLY A 47 9.27 -0.16 2.53
C GLY A 47 10.73 0.07 2.16
N ASP A 48 11.45 -1.02 1.90
CA ASP A 48 12.90 -1.00 1.62
C ASP A 48 13.22 -0.25 0.32
N ARG A 49 12.42 -0.46 -0.73
CA ARG A 49 12.64 0.17 -2.06
C ARG A 49 11.64 1.28 -2.34
N TYR A 50 10.39 1.07 -1.93
CA TYR A 50 9.29 1.98 -2.17
C TYR A 50 8.48 2.22 -0.92
N SER A 51 7.85 3.38 -0.88
CA SER A 51 6.84 3.69 0.13
C SER A 51 5.52 4.04 -0.53
N TYR A 52 4.45 3.83 0.22
CA TYR A 52 3.10 3.99 -0.24
C TYR A 52 2.42 5.06 0.59
N ILE A 53 1.79 6.03 -0.06
CA ILE A 53 0.99 7.05 0.63
C ILE A 53 -0.46 6.82 0.25
N PHE A 54 -1.27 6.48 1.25
CA PHE A 54 -2.69 6.19 1.11
C PHE A 54 -3.51 7.28 1.76
N ASN A 55 -4.61 7.66 1.11
CA ASN A 55 -5.69 8.35 1.80
C ASN A 55 -6.44 7.33 2.67
N ILE A 56 -6.74 7.70 3.91
CA ILE A 56 -7.47 6.87 4.87
C ILE A 56 -8.72 7.59 5.35
N SER A 57 -9.65 6.87 5.98
CA SER A 57 -10.77 7.49 6.68
C SER A 57 -10.35 7.90 8.10
N GLU A 58 -11.08 8.86 8.68
CA GLU A 58 -10.92 9.27 10.08
C GLU A 58 -11.08 8.07 11.04
N ASP A 59 -12.10 7.24 10.84
CA ASP A 59 -12.29 6.00 11.60
C ASP A 59 -11.06 5.07 11.55
N PHE A 60 -10.41 4.96 10.38
CA PHE A 60 -9.24 4.10 10.23
C PHE A 60 -7.99 4.72 10.87
N LYS A 61 -7.89 6.04 10.85
CA LYS A 61 -6.86 6.79 11.58
C LYS A 61 -6.95 6.57 13.08
N ASP A 62 -8.16 6.56 13.63
CA ASP A 62 -8.41 6.27 15.04
C ASP A 62 -8.02 4.84 15.41
N ILE A 63 -8.35 3.87 14.55
CA ILE A 63 -7.92 2.47 14.71
C ILE A 63 -6.39 2.37 14.77
N LEU A 64 -5.69 3.03 13.84
CA LEU A 64 -4.23 2.99 13.81
C LEU A 64 -3.59 3.69 15.01
N SER A 65 -4.23 4.74 15.54
CA SER A 65 -3.80 5.43 16.76
C SER A 65 -3.95 4.55 18.00
N ALA A 66 -4.95 3.65 18.01
CA ALA A 66 -5.15 2.66 19.08
C ALA A 66 -4.16 1.48 19.05
N SER A 67 -3.28 1.39 18.04
CA SER A 67 -2.29 0.30 17.92
C SER A 67 -1.32 0.19 19.09
N HIS A 68 -1.14 1.23 19.91
CA HIS A 68 -0.37 1.15 21.15
C HIS A 68 -1.03 0.28 22.23
N GLU A 69 -2.35 0.10 22.18
CA GLU A 69 -3.11 -0.67 23.18
C GLU A 69 -3.50 -2.08 22.69
N PHE A 70 -3.43 -2.30 21.37
CA PHE A 70 -3.85 -3.53 20.70
C PHE A 70 -2.75 -4.04 19.76
N ASP A 71 -2.37 -5.31 19.94
CA ASP A 71 -1.48 -5.99 19.01
C ASP A 71 -2.26 -6.33 17.73
N PHE A 72 -2.13 -5.48 16.71
CA PHE A 72 -2.71 -5.68 15.40
C PHE A 72 -1.73 -6.39 14.48
N GLN A 73 -2.20 -7.49 13.89
CA GLN A 73 -1.47 -8.23 12.87
C GLN A 73 -2.00 -7.90 11.48
N PRO A 74 -1.26 -7.09 10.70
CA PRO A 74 -1.68 -6.70 9.36
C PRO A 74 -1.51 -7.83 8.36
N THR A 75 -2.36 -7.84 7.35
CA THR A 75 -2.25 -8.68 6.16
C THR A 75 -2.60 -7.83 4.95
N TYR A 76 -1.78 -7.94 3.91
CA TYR A 76 -1.85 -7.12 2.71
C TYR A 76 -2.28 -7.99 1.53
N ASP A 77 -3.48 -7.75 1.01
CA ASP A 77 -4.06 -8.55 -0.06
C ASP A 77 -4.31 -7.70 -1.31
N TYR A 78 -4.12 -8.28 -2.49
CA TYR A 78 -4.52 -7.70 -3.78
C TYR A 78 -3.94 -6.30 -4.06
N PHE A 79 -2.69 -6.07 -3.65
CA PHE A 79 -1.99 -4.83 -3.97
C PHE A 79 -1.62 -4.82 -5.45
N LYS A 80 -1.97 -3.72 -6.12
CA LYS A 80 -1.71 -3.53 -7.55
C LYS A 80 -1.43 -2.08 -7.87
N ILE A 81 -0.58 -1.87 -8.86
CA ILE A 81 -0.21 -0.56 -9.40
C ILE A 81 -0.74 -0.46 -10.82
N ASN A 82 -1.34 0.67 -11.17
CA ASN A 82 -1.72 0.96 -12.55
C ASN A 82 -0.73 1.91 -13.24
N ASP A 83 -0.91 2.11 -14.55
CA ASP A 83 -0.07 2.97 -15.41
C ASP A 83 -0.02 4.45 -14.98
N ASN A 84 -0.86 4.86 -14.03
CA ASN A 84 -0.94 6.21 -13.48
C ASN A 84 -0.39 6.30 -12.05
N ASN A 85 0.43 5.33 -11.65
CA ASN A 85 1.02 5.24 -10.32
C ASN A 85 -0.03 5.15 -9.20
N THR A 86 -1.27 4.77 -9.49
CA THR A 86 -2.26 4.53 -8.43
C THR A 86 -2.05 3.13 -7.89
N VAL A 87 -1.81 3.05 -6.59
CA VAL A 87 -1.74 1.80 -5.85
C VAL A 87 -3.08 1.57 -5.19
N THR A 88 -3.65 0.39 -5.36
CA THR A 88 -4.83 -0.05 -4.62
C THR A 88 -4.55 -1.38 -3.97
N GLY A 89 -5.14 -1.64 -2.81
CA GLY A 89 -5.01 -2.92 -2.12
C GLY A 89 -6.03 -3.05 -1.01
N VAL A 90 -5.98 -4.17 -0.30
CA VAL A 90 -6.79 -4.41 0.89
C VAL A 90 -5.86 -4.63 2.07
N LEU A 91 -6.06 -3.86 3.12
CA LEU A 91 -5.43 -4.09 4.41
C LEU A 91 -6.45 -4.73 5.35
N LYS A 92 -6.06 -5.89 5.90
CA LYS A 92 -6.78 -6.54 6.98
C LYS A 92 -5.96 -6.44 8.25
N LEU A 93 -6.55 -5.94 9.33
CA LEU A 93 -5.98 -5.97 10.66
C LEU A 93 -6.68 -7.05 11.46
N THR A 94 -5.92 -7.92 12.12
CA THR A 94 -6.46 -8.93 13.03
C THR A 94 -5.88 -8.77 14.42
N THR A 95 -6.63 -9.20 15.43
CA THR A 95 -6.15 -9.25 16.81
C THR A 95 -6.78 -10.45 17.51
N ASP A 96 -6.07 -10.99 18.49
CA ASP A 96 -6.46 -12.17 19.28
C ASP A 96 -7.42 -11.83 20.44
N VAL A 97 -7.82 -10.55 20.57
CA VAL A 97 -8.78 -10.10 21.57
C VAL A 97 -10.05 -10.95 21.50
N ALA A 98 -10.33 -11.64 22.61
CA ALA A 98 -11.51 -12.49 22.74
C ALA A 98 -12.80 -11.67 22.54
N SER A 99 -13.69 -12.19 21.69
CA SER A 99 -14.89 -11.49 21.21
C SER A 99 -15.86 -11.00 22.30
N ASP A 100 -15.82 -11.59 23.49
CA ASP A 100 -16.74 -11.26 24.59
C ASP A 100 -16.10 -10.35 25.67
N SER A 101 -14.85 -9.92 25.45
CA SER A 101 -14.13 -9.05 26.37
C SER A 101 -14.62 -7.59 26.32
N LEU A 102 -14.33 -6.80 27.37
CA LEU A 102 -14.57 -5.35 27.34
C LEU A 102 -13.78 -4.65 26.23
N LYS A 103 -12.55 -5.11 25.98
CA LYS A 103 -11.71 -4.65 24.87
C LYS A 103 -12.37 -4.91 23.51
N ALA A 104 -13.03 -6.05 23.33
CA ALA A 104 -13.76 -6.34 22.10
C ALA A 104 -14.89 -5.35 21.83
N LYS A 105 -15.61 -4.88 22.86
CA LYS A 105 -16.68 -3.87 22.67
C LYS A 105 -16.16 -2.58 22.05
N VAL A 106 -14.95 -2.14 22.44
CA VAL A 106 -14.30 -0.96 21.86
C VAL A 106 -13.98 -1.19 20.39
N LEU A 107 -13.30 -2.30 20.06
CA LEU A 107 -12.92 -2.63 18.69
C LEU A 107 -14.14 -2.85 17.78
N LEU A 108 -15.19 -3.48 18.27
CA LEU A 108 -16.46 -3.64 17.55
C LEU A 108 -17.11 -2.27 17.26
N GLY A 109 -17.00 -1.31 18.17
CA GLY A 109 -17.43 0.07 17.97
C GLY A 109 -16.62 0.81 16.90
N LEU A 110 -15.36 0.44 16.72
CA LEU A 110 -14.48 0.94 15.66
C LEU A 110 -14.66 0.18 14.32
N GLY A 111 -15.67 -0.69 14.21
CA GLY A 111 -15.97 -1.40 12.96
C GLY A 111 -15.20 -2.71 12.76
N PHE A 112 -14.50 -3.22 13.78
CA PHE A 112 -14.03 -4.61 13.73
C PHE A 112 -15.22 -5.58 13.75
N THR A 113 -15.00 -6.76 13.21
CA THR A 113 -15.97 -7.85 13.14
C THR A 113 -15.40 -9.13 13.74
N LYS A 114 -16.27 -10.05 14.18
CA LYS A 114 -15.83 -11.34 14.72
C LYS A 114 -15.14 -12.17 13.63
N ALA A 115 -13.98 -12.72 13.95
CA ALA A 115 -13.23 -13.65 13.12
C ALA A 115 -13.01 -14.97 13.88
N SER A 116 -12.47 -15.99 13.21
CA SER A 116 -12.27 -17.32 13.81
C SER A 116 -11.47 -17.29 15.11
N ASN A 117 -10.45 -16.43 15.19
CA ASN A 117 -9.51 -16.36 16.33
C ASN A 117 -9.44 -14.96 16.95
N GLY A 118 -10.55 -14.23 17.01
CA GLY A 118 -10.60 -12.89 17.62
C GLY A 118 -11.41 -11.91 16.79
N LEU A 119 -10.83 -10.76 16.49
CA LEU A 119 -11.48 -9.70 15.74
C LEU A 119 -10.69 -9.32 14.49
N ALA A 120 -11.40 -8.87 13.45
CA ALA A 120 -10.80 -8.41 12.21
C ALA A 120 -11.45 -7.13 11.70
N TYR A 121 -10.62 -6.22 11.22
CA TYR A 121 -11.00 -5.04 10.44
C TYR A 121 -10.45 -5.18 9.03
N LYS A 122 -11.22 -4.75 8.03
CA LYS A 122 -10.82 -4.83 6.62
C LYS A 122 -11.13 -3.51 5.93
N THR A 123 -10.14 -2.91 5.30
CA THR A 123 -10.31 -1.68 4.53
C THR A 123 -9.62 -1.77 3.18
N ARG A 124 -10.13 -1.00 2.21
CA ARG A 124 -9.48 -0.83 0.91
C ARG A 124 -8.62 0.41 0.95
N LEU A 125 -7.37 0.27 0.55
CA LEU A 125 -6.43 1.38 0.43
C LEU A 125 -6.35 1.84 -1.03
N SER A 126 -6.22 3.15 -1.22
CA SER A 126 -6.00 3.77 -2.52
C SER A 126 -5.06 4.95 -2.35
N GLY A 127 -4.00 4.97 -3.16
CA GLY A 127 -2.86 5.84 -2.93
C GLY A 127 -1.89 5.87 -4.09
N LYS A 128 -0.66 6.29 -3.81
CA LYS A 128 0.42 6.46 -4.79
C LYS A 128 1.73 5.82 -4.29
N LEU A 129 2.54 5.31 -5.22
CA LEU A 129 3.88 4.80 -4.95
C LEU A 129 4.91 5.92 -5.01
N TYR A 130 5.85 5.91 -4.09
CA TYR A 130 6.96 6.84 -4.03
C TYR A 130 8.28 6.13 -3.79
N GLN A 131 9.33 6.62 -4.42
CA GLN A 131 10.70 6.38 -3.99
C GLN A 131 11.07 7.46 -2.97
N ILE A 132 11.48 7.03 -1.78
CA ILE A 132 11.83 7.92 -0.69
C ILE A 132 13.34 8.07 -0.61
N GLU A 133 13.79 9.32 -0.53
CA GLU A 133 15.17 9.66 -0.21
C GLU A 133 15.20 10.22 1.22
N GLY A 134 16.02 9.65 2.10
CA GLY A 134 16.12 10.00 3.53
C GLY A 134 15.53 8.95 4.47
N GLU A 135 15.59 9.21 5.78
CA GLU A 135 15.06 8.31 6.81
C GLU A 135 13.69 8.81 7.30
N LEU A 136 12.65 8.00 7.07
CA LEU A 136 11.37 8.17 7.72
C LEU A 136 11.43 7.61 9.15
N GLN A 137 11.07 8.42 10.13
CA GLN A 137 10.75 7.90 11.47
C GLN A 137 9.38 7.20 11.39
N VAL A 138 9.41 5.90 11.13
CA VAL A 138 8.22 5.03 11.10
C VAL A 138 8.07 4.29 12.42
N THR A 139 6.84 3.95 12.76
CA THR A 139 6.58 2.88 13.73
C THR A 139 6.98 1.57 13.07
N SER A 140 8.10 1.00 13.51
CA SER A 140 8.58 -0.30 13.03
C SER A 140 7.64 -1.42 13.45
N PHE A 141 7.51 -2.43 12.60
CA PHE A 141 6.82 -3.66 12.97
C PHE A 141 7.78 -4.60 13.69
N ASP A 142 7.31 -5.25 14.76
CA ASP A 142 8.09 -6.25 15.51
C ASP A 142 8.43 -7.49 14.66
N LYS A 143 7.63 -7.75 13.62
CA LYS A 143 7.80 -8.84 12.68
C LYS A 143 7.94 -8.30 11.27
N GLU A 144 8.78 -8.95 10.48
CA GLU A 144 8.91 -8.66 9.06
C GLU A 144 7.54 -8.76 8.37
N GLN A 145 7.21 -7.71 7.63
CA GLN A 145 5.97 -7.59 6.89
C GLN A 145 6.30 -7.54 5.40
N LEU A 146 5.60 -8.34 4.58
CA LEU A 146 5.81 -8.41 3.14
C LEU A 146 4.51 -8.03 2.42
N ILE A 147 4.64 -7.25 1.35
CA ILE A 147 3.55 -6.95 0.42
C ILE A 147 3.93 -7.51 -0.95
N ILE A 148 3.08 -8.35 -1.52
CA ILE A 148 3.18 -8.75 -2.93
C ILE A 148 2.35 -7.76 -3.74
N VAL A 149 2.96 -7.15 -4.75
CA VAL A 149 2.36 -6.09 -5.55
C VAL A 149 2.37 -6.48 -7.01
N GLU A 150 1.19 -6.48 -7.64
CA GLU A 150 1.05 -6.58 -9.09
C GLU A 150 1.49 -5.27 -9.75
N GLU A 151 2.36 -5.35 -10.74
CA GLU A 151 2.82 -4.21 -11.54
C GLU A 151 2.23 -4.24 -12.96
N PRO A 152 2.17 -3.09 -13.66
CA PRO A 152 1.77 -3.06 -15.05
C PRO A 152 2.71 -3.88 -15.94
N GLU A 153 2.20 -4.45 -17.05
CA GLU A 153 3.01 -5.28 -17.98
C GLU A 153 4.25 -4.55 -18.53
N GLY A 154 4.18 -3.22 -18.68
CA GLY A 154 5.31 -2.37 -19.10
C GLY A 154 6.27 -1.97 -17.99
N GLY A 155 6.08 -2.49 -16.78
CA GLY A 155 6.78 -2.08 -15.56
C GLY A 155 6.30 -0.74 -14.99
N ILE A 156 6.86 -0.36 -13.85
CA ILE A 156 6.51 0.89 -13.16
C ILE A 156 7.25 2.07 -13.82
N SER A 157 6.60 2.70 -14.81
CA SER A 157 7.18 3.85 -15.53
C SER A 157 7.03 5.19 -14.81
N LYS A 158 6.09 5.30 -13.87
CA LYS A 158 5.80 6.51 -13.10
C LYS A 158 5.93 6.22 -11.62
N VAL A 159 7.03 6.66 -11.02
CA VAL A 159 7.25 6.62 -9.57
C VAL A 159 7.42 8.06 -9.09
N GLY A 160 6.65 8.46 -8.08
CA GLY A 160 6.86 9.75 -7.45
C GLY A 160 8.18 9.74 -6.67
N LYS A 161 8.84 10.88 -6.54
CA LYS A 161 10.01 11.01 -5.65
C LYS A 161 9.68 11.98 -4.52
N ILE A 162 9.99 11.59 -3.30
CA ILE A 162 9.87 12.47 -2.14
C ILE A 162 11.14 12.39 -1.31
N VAL A 163 11.64 13.56 -0.88
CA VAL A 163 12.70 13.65 0.11
C VAL A 163 12.02 13.82 1.46
N VAL A 164 12.25 12.92 2.39
CA VAL A 164 11.64 13.02 3.72
C VAL A 164 12.67 13.48 4.73
N THR A 165 12.38 14.62 5.36
CA THR A 165 13.10 15.10 6.53
C THR A 165 12.13 15.14 7.73
N PRO A 166 12.62 14.98 8.98
CA PRO A 166 11.75 14.98 10.18
C PRO A 166 10.85 16.22 10.31
N VAL A 167 11.18 17.34 9.67
CA VAL A 167 10.40 18.59 9.69
C VAL A 167 9.40 18.69 8.53
N ALA A 168 9.63 18.02 7.40
CA ALA A 168 8.78 18.10 6.20
C ALA A 168 7.49 17.27 6.31
N VAL A 169 7.48 16.21 7.13
CA VAL A 169 6.29 15.33 7.28
C VAL A 169 5.10 16.07 7.88
N THR A 170 5.35 17.07 8.74
CA THR A 170 4.29 17.89 9.35
C THR A 170 3.85 19.06 8.47
N ALA A 171 4.74 19.61 7.64
CA ALA A 171 4.42 20.75 6.77
C ALA A 171 3.85 20.35 5.39
N ASP A 172 4.45 19.37 4.70
CA ASP A 172 4.34 19.26 3.24
C ASP A 172 3.54 18.07 2.69
N ALA A 173 2.84 17.31 3.53
CA ALA A 173 2.00 16.22 3.02
C ALA A 173 0.80 16.65 2.12
N ILE A 174 0.69 17.94 1.75
CA ILE A 174 -0.24 18.47 0.73
C ILE A 174 0.52 18.96 -0.54
N ALA A 175 1.83 19.22 -0.47
CA ALA A 175 2.62 19.76 -1.58
C ALA A 175 3.25 18.67 -2.49
N VAL A 176 2.72 17.44 -2.48
CA VAL A 176 3.14 16.36 -3.40
C VAL A 176 2.40 16.46 -4.75
N VAL A 177 2.05 17.68 -5.14
CA VAL A 177 1.75 18.07 -6.52
C VAL A 177 2.99 18.80 -7.01
N SER A 178 3.87 18.06 -7.71
CA SER A 178 4.87 18.58 -8.65
C SER A 178 5.34 20.03 -8.40
N VAL A 179 6.24 20.23 -7.43
CA VAL A 179 6.99 21.49 -7.28
C VAL A 179 8.12 21.52 -8.31
N LEU A 180 7.77 21.53 -9.61
CA LEU A 180 8.72 21.73 -10.70
C LEU A 180 8.23 22.69 -11.80
N SER A 181 7.11 23.41 -11.62
CA SER A 181 6.60 24.32 -12.66
C SER A 181 6.32 25.77 -12.24
N LEU A 182 6.75 26.24 -11.07
CA LEU A 182 6.51 27.64 -10.64
C LEU A 182 7.79 28.46 -10.33
N LEU A 183 8.90 28.18 -11.03
CA LEU A 183 10.07 29.09 -11.04
C LEU A 183 10.37 29.73 -12.40
N THR A 184 9.48 29.66 -13.39
CA THR A 184 9.69 30.34 -14.69
C THR A 184 8.74 31.49 -14.99
N VAL A 185 7.68 31.70 -14.20
CA VAL A 185 6.71 32.79 -14.46
C VAL A 185 7.06 34.10 -13.71
N GLY A 186 7.92 34.04 -12.69
CA GLY A 186 8.35 35.24 -11.94
C GLY A 186 9.51 36.02 -12.54
N TYR A 187 10.26 35.46 -13.49
CA TYR A 187 11.47 36.11 -14.04
C TYR A 187 11.20 36.87 -15.35
N TYR A 188 10.12 36.56 -16.07
CA TYR A 188 9.82 37.20 -17.35
C TYR A 188 9.04 38.53 -17.23
N SER A 189 8.40 38.81 -16.09
CA SER A 189 7.73 40.09 -15.86
C SER A 189 8.65 41.20 -15.36
N ALA A 190 9.91 40.89 -15.02
CA ALA A 190 10.88 41.87 -14.53
C ALA A 190 11.87 42.37 -15.59
N ILE A 191 11.83 41.85 -16.83
CA ILE A 191 12.76 42.23 -17.92
C ILE A 191 12.04 43.01 -19.05
N VAL A 192 10.72 43.21 -18.96
CA VAL A 192 9.92 43.95 -19.97
C VAL A 192 9.32 45.25 -19.39
N SER A 193 9.88 45.78 -18.30
CA SER A 193 9.48 47.09 -17.76
C SER A 193 10.67 47.98 -17.34
N GLU A 194 11.80 47.87 -18.03
CA GLU A 194 12.80 48.94 -18.12
C GLU A 194 12.90 49.45 -19.56
#